data_AF-A0A3M0XYD9-F1
#
_entry.id   AF-A0A3M0XYD9-F1
#
_cell.length_a   1.000
_cell.length_b   1.000
_cell.length_c   1.000
_cell.angle_alpha   90.00
_cell.angle_beta   90.00
_cell.angle_gamma   90.00
#
_symmetry.space_group_name_H-M   'P 1'
#
loop_
_entity.id
_entity.type
_entity.pdbx_description
1 polymer ?
#
loop_
_entity_poly.entity_id
_entity_poly.type
_entity_poly.pdbx_seq_one_letter_code
_entity_poly.pdbx_strand_id
1 'polypeptide(L)'
;MLKIILHDPRPIAPFNEPARDLRIQNKPLWLNQRDVLTPYTDREIEVPLGSPLPQVREACLVYRDNLYFDEFYIRAFLEEARRRKHPIRAAFTLEDPAFREHALPLSVTYTRQGDLYLADLWYYPNGPDPDAEPEPVVIDLQAREIGYYHVPTYMATEKGDLVFQVPLRALIAIDSWVHIFIADIV
;
A
#
# COMPACT_ATOMS: atom_id res chain seq x y z
N MET A 1 13.29 -4.12 13.75
CA MET A 1 11.94 -4.56 14.20
C MET A 1 11.55 -5.79 13.39
N LEU A 2 10.69 -6.66 13.91
CA LEU A 2 10.24 -7.84 13.19
C LEU A 2 9.31 -7.45 12.02
N LYS A 3 9.54 -8.03 10.85
CA LYS A 3 8.64 -7.92 9.69
C LYS A 3 7.82 -9.20 9.54
N ILE A 4 6.50 -9.09 9.46
CA ILE A 4 5.58 -10.21 9.24
C ILE A 4 4.87 -9.99 7.90
N ILE A 5 5.06 -10.92 6.97
CA ILE A 5 4.48 -10.84 5.62
C ILE A 5 3.28 -11.77 5.55
N LEU A 6 2.10 -11.23 5.21
CA LEU A 6 0.90 -11.99 4.94
C LEU A 6 0.91 -12.39 3.46
N HIS A 7 1.03 -13.69 3.21
CA HIS A 7 1.15 -14.22 1.87
C HIS A 7 -0.20 -14.33 1.17
N ASP A 8 -0.43 -13.52 0.12
CA ASP A 8 -1.62 -13.56 -0.74
C ASP A 8 -1.34 -14.37 -2.02
N PRO A 9 -1.90 -15.58 -2.16
CA PRO A 9 -1.67 -16.42 -3.34
C PRO A 9 -2.56 -16.04 -4.53
N ARG A 10 -3.42 -15.02 -4.40
CA ARG A 10 -4.39 -14.65 -5.43
C ARG A 10 -3.67 -14.22 -6.73
N PRO A 11 -3.96 -14.86 -7.87
CA PRO A 11 -3.34 -14.49 -9.14
C PRO A 11 -3.92 -13.19 -9.68
N ILE A 12 -3.08 -12.39 -10.33
CA ILE A 12 -3.49 -11.17 -11.03
C ILE A 12 -3.59 -11.46 -12.53
N ALA A 13 -4.78 -11.29 -13.09
CA ALA A 13 -4.99 -11.37 -14.53
C ALA A 13 -4.38 -10.14 -15.23
N PRO A 14 -3.81 -10.28 -16.45
CA PRO A 14 -3.74 -11.49 -17.27
C PRO A 14 -2.50 -12.37 -17.00
N PHE A 15 -1.64 -12.00 -16.04
CA PHE A 15 -0.36 -12.65 -15.80
C PHE A 15 -0.49 -14.04 -15.16
N ASN A 16 -1.56 -14.26 -14.39
CA ASN A 16 -1.82 -15.49 -13.63
C ASN A 16 -0.75 -15.82 -12.58
N GLU A 17 -0.06 -14.79 -12.07
CA GLU A 17 0.92 -14.88 -10.98
C GLU A 17 0.44 -14.04 -9.78
N PRO A 18 0.84 -14.39 -8.54
CA PRO A 18 0.58 -13.55 -7.37
C PRO A 18 1.23 -12.18 -7.51
N ALA A 19 0.62 -11.16 -6.89
CA ALA A 19 1.10 -9.78 -6.96
C ALA A 19 2.58 -9.62 -6.54
N ARG A 20 3.03 -10.38 -5.52
CA ARG A 20 4.40 -10.31 -5.00
C ARG A 20 5.48 -10.60 -6.06
N ASP A 21 5.17 -11.47 -7.01
CA ASP A 21 6.11 -11.99 -8.02
C ASP A 21 6.12 -11.13 -9.29
N LEU A 22 5.08 -10.33 -9.49
CA LEU A 22 4.97 -9.42 -10.62
C LEU A 22 5.98 -8.29 -10.50
N ARG A 23 6.49 -7.86 -11.65
CA ARG A 23 7.42 -6.76 -11.75
C ARG A 23 6.66 -5.45 -11.67
N ILE A 24 7.09 -4.61 -10.75
CA ILE A 24 6.73 -3.20 -10.67
C ILE A 24 8.01 -2.43 -10.95
N GLN A 25 7.97 -1.63 -11.99
CA GLN A 25 9.09 -1.00 -12.66
C GLN A 25 10.10 -2.08 -13.09
N ASN A 26 11.30 -2.07 -12.49
CA ASN A 26 12.39 -2.97 -12.88
C ASN A 26 12.65 -4.10 -11.87
N LYS A 27 11.76 -4.31 -10.89
CA LYS A 27 11.96 -5.31 -9.83
C LYS A 27 10.65 -6.04 -9.50
N PRO A 28 10.70 -7.32 -9.10
CA PRO A 28 9.55 -7.97 -8.46
C PRO A 28 9.08 -7.17 -7.23
N LEU A 29 7.78 -7.13 -6.98
CA LEU A 29 7.19 -6.38 -5.88
C LEU A 29 7.82 -6.76 -4.52
N TRP A 30 8.03 -8.05 -4.24
CA TRP A 30 8.65 -8.49 -2.99
C TRP A 30 10.05 -7.90 -2.78
N LEU A 31 10.81 -7.67 -3.86
CA LEU A 31 12.15 -7.09 -3.78
C LEU A 31 12.07 -5.58 -3.51
N ASN A 32 11.13 -4.86 -4.12
CA ASN A 32 10.85 -3.46 -3.79
C ASN A 32 10.52 -3.30 -2.30
N GLN A 33 9.63 -4.14 -1.78
CA GLN A 33 9.26 -4.14 -0.36
C GLN A 33 10.47 -4.41 0.54
N ARG A 34 11.31 -5.39 0.19
CA ARG A 34 12.54 -5.71 0.93
C ARG A 34 13.49 -4.51 0.96
N ASP A 35 13.74 -3.88 -0.18
CA ASP A 35 14.67 -2.75 -0.29
C ASP A 35 14.20 -1.57 0.59
N VAL A 36 12.91 -1.23 0.52
CA VAL A 36 12.31 -0.15 1.32
C VAL A 36 12.35 -0.46 2.82
N LEU A 37 12.17 -1.73 3.22
CA LEU A 37 12.07 -2.11 4.63
C LEU A 37 13.40 -2.46 5.29
N THR A 38 14.46 -2.69 4.50
CA THR A 38 15.81 -3.04 5.00
C THR A 38 16.33 -2.11 6.12
N PRO A 39 16.13 -0.77 6.07
CA PRO A 39 16.60 0.12 7.14
C PRO A 39 15.86 -0.04 8.48
N TYR A 40 14.69 -0.68 8.50
CA TYR A 40 13.78 -0.71 9.64
C TYR A 40 13.64 -2.09 10.27
N THR A 41 13.97 -3.15 9.54
CA THR A 41 13.71 -4.55 9.91
C THR A 41 14.96 -5.39 9.88
N ASP A 42 15.12 -6.26 10.87
CA ASP A 42 16.28 -7.15 11.06
C ASP A 42 15.91 -8.63 10.95
N ARG A 43 14.62 -8.96 11.06
CA ARG A 43 14.07 -10.31 10.99
C ARG A 43 12.79 -10.32 10.17
N GLU A 44 12.52 -11.45 9.54
CA GLU A 44 11.36 -11.66 8.68
C GLU A 44 10.69 -13.00 9.00
N ILE A 45 9.35 -13.00 8.99
CA ILE A 45 8.51 -14.19 9.05
C ILE A 45 7.43 -14.04 7.98
N GLU A 46 7.24 -15.06 7.15
CA GLU A 46 6.09 -15.15 6.25
C GLU A 46 5.03 -16.06 6.86
N VAL A 47 3.77 -15.66 6.75
CA VAL A 47 2.61 -16.44 7.19
C VAL A 47 1.51 -16.45 6.13
N PRO A 48 0.76 -17.54 5.94
CA PRO A 48 -0.38 -17.55 5.03
C PRO A 48 -1.43 -16.50 5.43
N LEU A 49 -2.04 -15.83 4.44
CA LEU A 49 -3.15 -14.91 4.70
C LEU A 49 -4.28 -15.60 5.49
N GLY A 50 -4.76 -14.92 6.53
CA GLY A 50 -5.83 -15.43 7.42
C GLY A 50 -5.35 -16.39 8.52
N SER A 51 -4.07 -16.77 8.53
CA SER A 51 -3.50 -17.50 9.67
C SER A 51 -3.30 -16.59 10.89
N PRO A 52 -3.35 -17.12 12.12
CA PRO A 52 -3.08 -16.35 13.33
C PRO A 52 -1.68 -15.71 13.30
N LEU A 53 -1.58 -14.43 13.67
CA LEU A 53 -0.29 -13.76 13.74
C LEU A 53 0.60 -14.36 14.84
N PRO A 54 1.91 -14.53 14.59
CA PRO A 54 2.86 -14.96 15.59
C PRO A 54 2.81 -14.09 16.85
N GLN A 55 2.70 -14.73 18.00
CA GLN A 55 2.68 -14.06 19.29
C GLN A 55 4.11 -13.66 19.68
N VAL A 56 4.45 -12.40 19.40
CA VAL A 56 5.75 -11.79 19.72
C VAL A 56 5.57 -10.64 20.69
N ARG A 57 6.62 -10.27 21.43
CA ARG A 57 6.60 -9.17 22.41
C ARG A 57 7.52 -8.01 22.01
N GLU A 58 7.87 -7.94 20.73
CA GLU A 58 8.72 -6.90 20.15
C GLU A 58 7.92 -6.09 19.13
N ALA A 59 8.41 -4.89 18.78
CA ALA A 59 7.79 -4.09 17.74
C ALA A 59 7.80 -4.85 16.40
N CYS A 60 6.66 -4.87 15.71
CA CYS A 60 6.55 -5.51 14.42
C CYS A 60 5.75 -4.68 13.40
N LEU A 61 6.16 -4.82 12.14
CA LEU A 61 5.45 -4.33 10.96
C LEU A 61 4.81 -5.54 10.28
N VAL A 62 3.50 -5.50 10.09
CA VAL A 62 2.74 -6.56 9.41
C VAL A 62 2.21 -5.99 8.11
N TYR A 63 2.36 -6.68 6.99
CA TYR A 63 1.75 -6.24 5.74
C TYR A 63 1.43 -7.41 4.82
N ARG A 64 0.44 -7.22 3.93
CA ARG A 64 0.13 -8.16 2.85
C ARG A 64 1.05 -7.94 1.66
N ASP A 65 1.58 -9.02 1.11
CA ASP A 65 2.59 -8.98 0.04
C ASP A 65 2.09 -8.46 -1.31
N ASN A 66 0.78 -8.18 -1.46
CA ASN A 66 0.21 -7.46 -2.60
C ASN A 66 0.37 -5.93 -2.53
N LEU A 67 0.85 -5.36 -1.42
CA LEU A 67 0.98 -3.91 -1.27
C LEU A 67 2.28 -3.39 -1.91
N TYR A 68 2.17 -2.46 -2.86
CA TYR A 68 3.28 -1.60 -3.25
C TYR A 68 3.34 -0.38 -2.32
N PHE A 69 4.55 -0.03 -1.88
CA PHE A 69 4.82 1.19 -1.14
C PHE A 69 6.23 1.68 -1.41
N ASP A 70 6.43 3.00 -1.38
CA ASP A 70 7.74 3.62 -1.51
C ASP A 70 8.38 3.93 -0.14
N GLU A 71 9.63 4.42 -0.18
CA GLU A 71 10.35 4.79 1.03
C GLU A 71 9.76 5.99 1.77
N PHE A 72 9.09 6.91 1.06
CA PHE A 72 8.54 8.14 1.63
C PHE A 72 7.28 7.85 2.44
N TYR A 73 6.42 6.98 1.92
CA TYR A 73 5.23 6.51 2.60
C TYR A 73 5.59 5.71 3.84
N ILE A 74 6.48 4.71 3.71
CA ILE A 74 6.90 3.88 4.86
C ILE A 74 7.55 4.74 5.95
N ARG A 75 8.40 5.70 5.58
CA ARG A 75 9.00 6.63 6.55
C ARG A 75 7.92 7.41 7.31
N ALA A 76 6.98 8.04 6.59
CA ALA A 76 5.90 8.81 7.20
C ALA A 76 5.00 7.95 8.09
N PHE A 77 4.64 6.74 7.64
CA PHE A 77 3.84 5.79 8.40
C PHE A 77 4.52 5.37 9.70
N LEU A 78 5.80 5.00 9.65
CA LEU A 78 6.56 4.57 10.84
C LEU A 78 6.84 5.72 11.81
N GLU A 79 7.06 6.94 11.32
CA GLU A 79 7.17 8.15 12.16
C GLU A 79 5.89 8.38 12.96
N GLU A 80 4.74 8.32 12.31
CA GLU A 80 3.44 8.49 12.96
C GLU A 80 3.12 7.34 13.92
N ALA A 81 3.46 6.09 13.55
CA ALA A 81 3.28 4.92 14.39
C ALA A 81 4.04 5.02 15.72
N ARG A 82 5.31 5.44 15.65
CA ARG A 82 6.18 5.61 16.83
C ARG A 82 5.69 6.72 17.75
N ARG A 83 5.04 7.75 17.21
CA ARG A 83 4.46 8.86 17.99
C ARG A 83 3.27 8.39 18.83
N ARG A 84 2.42 7.52 18.28
CA ARG A 84 1.14 7.09 18.91
C ARG A 84 1.30 6.04 20.00
N LYS A 85 2.37 5.22 19.97
CA LYS A 85 2.64 4.15 20.95
C LYS A 85 1.49 3.12 21.12
N HIS A 86 0.56 3.06 20.16
CA HIS A 86 -0.54 2.10 20.08
C HIS A 86 -0.45 1.36 18.73
N PRO A 87 -0.97 0.12 18.61
CA PRO A 87 -1.20 -0.50 17.30
C PRO A 87 -1.94 0.43 16.34
N ILE A 88 -1.43 0.54 15.11
CA ILE A 88 -2.07 1.31 14.03
C ILE A 88 -2.19 0.50 12.76
N ARG A 89 -3.17 0.85 11.92
CA ARG A 89 -3.38 0.31 10.57
C ARG A 89 -3.41 1.46 9.56
N ALA A 90 -2.73 1.30 8.44
CA ALA A 90 -2.81 2.26 7.35
C ALA A 90 -4.23 2.35 6.80
N ALA A 91 -4.69 3.57 6.58
CA ALA A 91 -6.00 3.86 6.03
C ALA A 91 -5.91 4.95 4.96
N PHE A 92 -6.86 4.91 4.04
CA PHE A 92 -7.10 5.96 3.06
C PHE A 92 -8.45 6.62 3.29
N THR A 93 -8.60 7.79 2.69
CA THR A 93 -9.80 8.60 2.71
C THR A 93 -10.13 9.03 1.28
N LEU A 94 -11.41 9.25 0.96
CA LEU A 94 -11.83 9.59 -0.41
C LEU A 94 -11.44 11.02 -0.84
N GLU A 95 -11.02 11.84 0.12
CA GLU A 95 -10.52 13.18 -0.10
C GLU A 95 -9.11 13.19 -0.71
N ASP A 96 -8.37 12.07 -0.63
CA ASP A 96 -7.10 11.93 -1.34
C ASP A 96 -7.37 11.60 -2.82
N PRO A 97 -7.00 12.49 -3.76
CA PRO A 97 -7.37 12.32 -5.15
C PRO A 97 -6.57 11.19 -5.83
N ALA A 98 -5.32 10.93 -5.44
CA ALA A 98 -4.54 9.81 -5.98
C ALA A 98 -5.13 8.47 -5.53
N PHE A 99 -5.55 8.35 -4.27
CA PHE A 99 -6.25 7.15 -3.80
C PHE A 99 -7.57 6.95 -4.55
N ARG A 100 -8.41 7.99 -4.58
CA ARG A 100 -9.75 7.94 -5.18
C ARG A 100 -9.72 7.59 -6.67
N GLU A 101 -8.77 8.14 -7.42
CA GLU A 101 -8.71 8.00 -8.88
C GLU A 101 -7.91 6.78 -9.33
N HIS A 102 -6.87 6.37 -8.58
CA HIS A 102 -5.92 5.36 -9.07
C HIS A 102 -5.87 4.09 -8.24
N ALA A 103 -5.95 4.21 -6.91
CA ALA A 103 -5.80 3.05 -6.02
C ALA A 103 -7.14 2.37 -5.72
N LEU A 104 -8.23 3.10 -5.59
CA LEU A 104 -9.55 2.54 -5.25
C LEU A 104 -10.23 1.79 -6.40
N PRO A 105 -10.22 2.27 -7.66
CA PRO A 105 -10.90 1.57 -8.74
C PRO A 105 -10.30 0.18 -8.98
N LEU A 106 -11.15 -0.85 -9.12
CA LEU A 106 -10.75 -2.26 -9.29
C LEU A 106 -10.07 -2.91 -8.07
N SER A 107 -9.96 -2.21 -6.94
CA SER A 107 -9.48 -2.80 -5.69
C SER A 107 -10.53 -3.68 -5.03
N VAL A 108 -10.07 -4.77 -4.41
CA VAL A 108 -10.91 -5.78 -3.74
C VAL A 108 -10.39 -6.13 -2.35
N THR A 109 -9.20 -5.67 -1.97
CA THR A 109 -8.55 -6.04 -0.69
C THR A 109 -8.66 -4.98 0.40
N TYR A 110 -9.06 -3.75 0.08
CA TYR A 110 -9.32 -2.74 1.11
C TYR A 110 -10.53 -3.09 1.96
N THR A 111 -10.41 -2.94 3.28
CA THR A 111 -11.53 -3.10 4.20
C THR A 111 -12.17 -1.74 4.46
N ARG A 112 -13.45 -1.56 4.12
CA ARG A 112 -14.15 -0.30 4.40
C ARG A 112 -14.55 -0.22 5.89
N GLN A 113 -14.20 0.87 6.55
CA GLN A 113 -14.61 1.20 7.92
C GLN A 113 -15.13 2.64 7.97
N GLY A 114 -16.45 2.79 7.90
CA GLY A 114 -17.08 4.11 7.76
C GLY A 114 -16.68 4.78 6.43
N ASP A 115 -16.04 5.95 6.54
CA ASP A 115 -15.53 6.74 5.42
C ASP A 115 -14.07 6.40 5.07
N LEU A 116 -13.44 5.51 5.84
CA LEU A 116 -12.06 5.09 5.64
C LEU A 116 -11.97 3.75 4.89
N TYR A 117 -10.85 3.59 4.18
CA TYR A 117 -10.48 2.38 3.46
C TYR A 117 -9.17 1.85 4.02
N LEU A 118 -9.24 0.75 4.76
CA LEU A 118 -8.09 0.20 5.47
C LEU A 118 -7.26 -0.67 4.52
N ALA A 119 -5.95 -0.41 4.49
CA ALA A 119 -4.97 -1.26 3.84
C ALA A 119 -4.43 -2.31 4.80
N ASP A 120 -3.96 -3.42 4.25
CA ASP A 120 -3.35 -4.51 5.01
C ASP A 120 -1.89 -4.18 5.35
N LEU A 121 -1.67 -3.07 6.05
CA LEU A 121 -0.39 -2.60 6.57
C LEU A 121 -0.61 -2.12 8.02
N TRP A 122 0.06 -2.77 8.97
CA TRP A 122 -0.06 -2.51 10.40
C TRP A 122 1.29 -2.33 11.05
N TYR A 123 1.32 -1.50 12.09
CA TYR A 123 2.44 -1.44 13.02
C TYR A 123 1.94 -1.76 14.43
N TYR A 124 2.61 -2.70 15.07
CA TYR A 124 2.37 -3.07 16.46
C TYR A 124 3.60 -2.73 17.30
N PRO A 125 3.52 -1.80 18.28
CA PRO A 125 4.68 -1.41 19.08
C PRO A 125 5.20 -2.52 20.00
N ASN A 126 4.33 -3.44 20.44
CA ASN A 126 4.67 -4.51 21.40
C ASN A 126 4.22 -5.90 20.91
N GLY A 127 4.09 -6.07 19.59
CA GLY A 127 3.57 -7.27 18.96
C GLY A 127 2.04 -7.31 18.81
N PRO A 128 1.51 -8.27 18.05
CA PRO A 128 0.09 -8.38 17.76
C PRO A 128 -0.70 -8.90 18.96
N ASP A 129 -1.30 -7.98 19.70
CA ASP A 129 -2.20 -8.26 20.82
C ASP A 129 -3.64 -8.49 20.29
N PRO A 130 -4.26 -9.66 20.56
CA PRO A 130 -5.63 -9.95 20.15
C PRO A 130 -6.68 -8.97 20.69
N ASP A 131 -6.42 -8.35 21.84
CA ASP A 131 -7.36 -7.44 22.51
C ASP A 131 -7.17 -5.98 22.05
N ALA A 132 -6.08 -5.67 21.35
CA ALA A 132 -5.78 -4.32 20.89
C ALA A 132 -6.21 -4.12 19.44
N GLU A 133 -7.35 -3.44 19.24
CA GLU A 133 -7.81 -3.05 17.90
C GLU A 133 -6.89 -1.96 17.29
N PRO A 134 -6.26 -2.19 16.14
CA PRO A 134 -5.36 -1.19 15.54
C PRO A 134 -6.13 0.06 15.09
N GLU A 135 -5.67 1.22 15.53
CA GLU A 135 -6.27 2.51 15.16
C GLU A 135 -6.02 2.79 13.65
N PRO A 136 -7.06 3.08 12.85
CA PRO A 136 -6.89 3.55 11.48
C PRO A 136 -6.14 4.88 11.42
N VAL A 137 -5.09 4.97 10.60
CA VAL A 137 -4.29 6.17 10.43
C VAL A 137 -4.16 6.51 8.95
N VAL A 138 -4.62 7.71 8.59
CA VAL A 138 -4.46 8.26 7.24
C VAL A 138 -3.11 8.96 7.13
N ILE A 139 -2.30 8.52 6.18
CA ILE A 139 -1.06 9.18 5.78
C ILE A 139 -1.34 9.90 4.47
N ASP A 140 -1.18 11.23 4.47
CA ASP A 140 -1.33 12.07 3.28
C ASP A 140 -0.35 11.63 2.18
N LEU A 141 -0.88 11.26 1.00
CA LEU A 141 -0.10 10.82 -0.16
C LEU A 141 0.57 11.99 -0.90
N GLN A 142 0.22 13.21 -0.54
CA GLN A 142 0.73 14.45 -1.11
C GLN A 142 0.52 14.52 -2.63
N ALA A 143 -0.66 14.09 -3.08
CA ALA A 143 -1.02 14.05 -4.48
C ALA A 143 -0.83 15.40 -5.18
N ARG A 144 -0.22 15.38 -6.36
CA ARG A 144 0.00 16.52 -7.23
C ARG A 144 -0.71 16.29 -8.55
N GLU A 145 -1.51 17.27 -8.96
CA GLU A 145 -2.11 17.28 -10.27
C GLU A 145 -1.05 17.59 -11.33
N ILE A 146 -0.86 16.69 -12.28
CA ILE A 146 0.05 16.85 -13.43
C ILE A 146 -0.77 16.72 -14.72
N GLY A 147 -0.73 17.76 -15.55
CA GLY A 147 -1.39 17.74 -16.85
C GLY A 147 -0.71 16.79 -17.84
N TYR A 148 -1.51 16.08 -18.64
CA TYR A 148 -0.99 15.33 -19.78
C TYR A 148 -0.51 16.29 -20.88
N TYR A 149 0.78 16.22 -21.20
CA TYR A 149 1.35 16.99 -22.29
C TYR A 149 1.07 16.33 -23.65
N HIS A 150 0.72 17.14 -24.66
CA HIS A 150 0.59 16.73 -26.06
C HIS A 150 -0.45 15.62 -26.34
N VAL A 151 -1.59 15.62 -25.64
CA VAL A 151 -2.70 14.73 -26.03
C VAL A 151 -3.29 15.20 -27.35
N PRO A 152 -3.38 14.34 -28.39
CA PRO A 152 -4.00 14.71 -29.65
C PRO A 152 -5.45 15.15 -29.43
N THR A 153 -5.86 16.26 -30.04
CA THR A 153 -7.16 16.89 -29.81
C THR A 153 -8.36 16.00 -30.14
N TYR A 154 -8.19 14.98 -30.99
CA TYR A 154 -9.23 14.00 -31.30
C TYR A 154 -9.42 12.93 -30.21
N MET A 155 -8.49 12.79 -29.25
CA MET A 155 -8.61 11.91 -28.07
C MET A 155 -9.15 12.65 -26.84
N ALA A 156 -9.16 13.98 -26.85
CA ALA A 156 -9.68 14.84 -25.79
C ALA A 156 -10.97 15.55 -26.23
N THR A 157 -11.97 14.76 -26.62
CA THR A 157 -13.27 15.30 -27.10
C THR A 157 -14.12 15.88 -25.97
N GLU A 158 -13.94 15.40 -24.73
CA GLU A 158 -14.52 16.02 -23.55
C GLU A 158 -13.70 17.25 -23.14
N LYS A 159 -14.37 18.40 -22.99
CA LYS A 159 -13.72 19.66 -22.64
C LYS A 159 -13.27 19.62 -21.18
N GLY A 160 -11.96 19.56 -20.96
CA GLY A 160 -11.32 19.67 -19.64
C GLY A 160 -9.82 19.45 -19.76
N ASP A 161 -9.06 19.93 -18.77
CA ASP A 161 -7.64 19.58 -18.68
C ASP A 161 -7.55 18.09 -18.34
N LEU A 162 -6.88 17.32 -19.21
CA LEU A 162 -6.53 15.94 -18.90
C LEU A 162 -5.43 15.97 -17.84
N VAL A 163 -5.77 15.56 -16.63
CA VAL A 163 -4.87 15.59 -15.48
C VAL A 163 -4.68 14.22 -14.89
N PHE A 164 -3.53 14.02 -14.25
CA PHE A 164 -3.17 12.80 -13.55
C PHE A 164 -2.67 13.15 -12.14
N GLN A 165 -3.21 12.48 -11.13
CA GLN A 165 -2.82 12.69 -9.74
C GLN A 165 -1.60 11.85 -9.38
N VAL A 166 -0.43 12.47 -9.24
CA VAL A 166 0.83 11.81 -8.86
C VAL A 166 1.06 11.93 -7.36
N PRO A 167 1.00 10.83 -6.58
CA PRO A 167 1.37 10.87 -5.17
C PRO A 167 2.89 11.00 -4.99
N LEU A 168 3.32 11.80 -4.02
CA LEU A 168 4.74 11.86 -3.60
C LEU A 168 5.08 10.84 -2.51
N ARG A 169 4.05 10.16 -1.99
CA ARG A 169 4.14 9.00 -1.11
C ARG A 169 3.20 7.94 -1.63
N ALA A 170 3.74 6.86 -2.16
CA ALA A 170 2.94 5.79 -2.75
C ALA A 170 2.63 4.68 -1.74
N LEU A 171 1.35 4.34 -1.63
CA LEU A 171 0.85 3.06 -1.10
C LEU A 171 -0.34 2.64 -1.98
N ILE A 172 -0.31 1.41 -2.49
CA ILE A 172 -1.39 0.85 -3.31
C ILE A 172 -1.43 -0.68 -3.20
N ALA A 173 -2.63 -1.26 -3.11
CA ALA A 173 -2.84 -2.69 -3.23
C ALA A 173 -2.87 -3.13 -4.69
N ILE A 174 -1.99 -4.05 -5.07
CA ILE A 174 -1.93 -4.60 -6.42
C ILE A 174 -2.99 -5.69 -6.58
N ASP A 175 -4.22 -5.26 -6.81
CA ASP A 175 -5.37 -6.17 -6.98
C ASP A 175 -5.72 -6.49 -8.44
N SER A 176 -5.17 -5.75 -9.39
CA SER A 176 -5.47 -5.79 -10.82
C SER A 176 -4.22 -5.35 -11.59
N TRP A 177 -4.07 -5.77 -12.86
CA TRP A 177 -2.98 -5.30 -13.72
C TRP A 177 -2.98 -3.77 -13.89
N VAL A 178 -4.14 -3.12 -13.76
CA VAL A 178 -4.24 -1.65 -13.80
C VAL A 178 -3.44 -1.03 -12.66
N HIS A 179 -3.43 -1.62 -11.47
CA HIS A 179 -2.62 -1.12 -10.35
C HIS A 179 -1.12 -1.25 -10.59
N ILE A 180 -0.68 -2.23 -11.38
CA ILE A 180 0.72 -2.36 -11.81
C ILE A 180 1.06 -1.21 -12.75
N PHE A 181 0.21 -0.97 -13.74
CA PHE A 181 0.38 0.17 -14.64
C PHE A 181 0.45 1.49 -13.86
N ILE A 182 -0.44 1.69 -12.88
CA ILE A 182 -0.41 2.86 -11.99
C ILE A 182 0.91 2.91 -11.21
N ALA A 183 1.33 1.82 -10.57
CA ALA A 183 2.57 1.80 -9.79
C ALA A 183 3.84 2.01 -10.63
N ASP A 184 3.80 1.69 -11.93
CA ASP A 184 4.92 1.89 -12.86
C ASP A 184 5.08 3.34 -13.35
N ILE A 185 3.99 4.11 -13.35
CA ILE A 185 4.00 5.51 -13.80
C ILE A 185 4.29 6.51 -12.67
N VAL A 186 4.31 6.06 -11.42
CA VAL A 186 4.68 6.86 -10.24
C VAL A 186 6.12 6.65 -9.80
#